data_AF-A0A522DQD6-F1
#
_entry.id   AF-A0A522DQD6-F1
#
_cell.length_a   1.000
_cell.length_b   1.000
_cell.length_c   1.000
_cell.angle_alpha   90.00
_cell.angle_beta   90.00
_cell.angle_gamma   90.00
#
_symmetry.space_group_name_H-M   'P 1'
#
loop_
_entity.id
_entity.type
_entity.pdbx_description
1 polymer ?
#
loop_
_entity_poly.entity_id
_entity_poly.type
_entity_poly.pdbx_seq_one_letter_code
_entity_poly.pdbx_strand_id
1 'polypeptide(L)'
;MSIAHLGLAGDQRQAGDAGHRSDSRGDRVPPHDLLAEQSAIGGMLLSKDAVADVIETVRGIDFYIPKHETIFDAVMSLYSHGEPTDVIAVTDELTKIGELTRG
;
A
#
# COMPACT_ATOMS: atom_id res chain seq x y z
N MET A 1 -34.78 3.42 72.07
CA MET A 1 -35.75 3.35 70.97
C MET A 1 -35.33 4.39 69.93
N SER A 2 -34.75 3.96 68.81
CA SER A 2 -34.36 4.84 67.71
C SER A 2 -34.81 4.19 66.41
N ILE A 3 -35.53 4.99 65.62
CA ILE A 3 -36.31 4.59 64.46
C ILE A 3 -35.38 4.70 63.25
N ALA A 4 -35.12 3.59 62.57
CA ALA A 4 -34.51 3.60 61.24
C ALA A 4 -35.63 3.26 60.24
N HIS A 5 -36.05 4.25 59.45
CA HIS A 5 -36.96 4.04 58.33
C HIS A 5 -36.18 4.18 57.02
N LEU A 6 -36.21 3.09 56.28
CA LEU A 6 -35.68 2.87 54.95
C LEU A 6 -36.55 3.60 53.90
N GLY A 7 -35.92 4.22 52.91
CA GLY A 7 -36.49 4.66 51.62
C GLY A 7 -35.32 5.04 50.71
N LEU A 8 -34.84 4.17 49.81
CA LEU A 8 -35.35 3.80 48.48
C LEU A 8 -35.32 4.93 47.44
N ALA A 9 -34.65 4.59 46.32
CA ALA A 9 -34.61 5.23 45.01
C ALA A 9 -33.84 6.57 44.94
N GLY A 10 -32.89 6.79 44.03
CA GLY A 10 -32.61 6.11 42.77
C GLY A 10 -32.13 7.19 41.79
N ASP A 11 -30.82 7.25 41.61
CA ASP A 11 -30.08 7.71 40.43
C ASP A 11 -30.54 9.00 39.71
N GLN A 12 -30.02 10.14 40.16
CA GLN A 12 -29.79 11.31 39.31
C GLN A 12 -28.28 11.44 39.05
N ARG A 13 -27.80 10.89 37.94
CA ARG A 13 -26.53 11.32 37.33
C ARG A 13 -26.68 11.48 35.84
N GLN A 14 -27.02 12.72 35.51
CA GLN A 14 -26.81 13.41 34.24
C GLN A 14 -25.59 12.86 33.50
N ALA A 15 -25.83 11.99 32.51
CA ALA A 15 -24.81 11.53 31.59
C ALA A 15 -24.43 12.71 30.69
N GLY A 16 -23.28 13.30 30.96
CA GLY A 16 -22.65 14.27 30.09
C GLY A 16 -22.37 13.64 28.74
N ASP A 17 -22.87 14.32 27.71
CA ASP A 17 -22.46 14.20 26.32
C ASP A 17 -20.94 14.40 26.21
N ALA A 18 -20.21 13.31 26.45
CA ALA A 18 -18.77 13.25 26.29
C ALA A 18 -18.46 12.96 24.83
N GLY A 19 -18.48 14.06 24.07
CA GLY A 19 -17.71 14.31 22.86
C GLY A 19 -17.10 13.12 22.15
N HIS A 20 -17.69 12.80 21.01
CA HIS A 20 -17.06 12.14 19.87
C HIS A 20 -15.73 12.82 19.50
N ARG A 21 -14.64 12.46 20.17
CA ARG A 21 -13.28 12.76 19.71
C ARG A 21 -12.74 11.50 19.06
N SER A 22 -12.91 11.45 17.74
CA SER A 22 -12.17 10.57 16.86
C SER A 22 -10.68 10.92 16.92
N ASP A 23 -9.99 10.53 17.98
CA ASP A 23 -8.53 10.46 17.98
C ASP A 23 -8.11 9.20 17.22
N SER A 24 -8.17 9.28 15.89
CA SER A 24 -7.39 8.42 14.99
C SER A 24 -6.44 9.29 14.19
N ARG A 25 -5.57 10.01 14.91
CA ARG A 25 -4.23 10.40 14.44
C ARG A 25 -3.24 9.25 14.62
N GLY A 26 -3.67 8.02 14.33
CA GLY A 26 -2.75 6.92 14.08
C GLY A 26 -2.30 7.04 12.63
N ASP A 27 -1.01 6.86 12.38
CA ASP A 27 -0.39 6.85 11.05
C ASP A 27 -1.31 6.15 10.03
N ARG A 28 -2.00 6.95 9.21
CA ARG A 28 -2.87 6.41 8.18
C ARG A 28 -1.95 5.97 7.07
N VAL A 29 -1.72 4.66 7.00
CA VAL A 29 -1.12 4.03 5.83
C VAL A 29 -1.94 4.46 4.60
N PRO A 30 -1.30 5.01 3.55
CA PRO A 30 -2.01 5.35 2.32
C PRO A 30 -2.76 4.12 1.77
N PRO A 31 -3.96 4.31 1.20
CA PRO A 31 -4.66 3.22 0.54
C PRO A 31 -3.79 2.66 -0.59
N HIS A 32 -3.64 1.34 -0.64
CA HIS A 32 -2.81 0.63 -1.62
C HIS A 32 -3.50 -0.69 -2.00
N ASP A 33 -3.17 -1.22 -3.18
CA ASP A 33 -3.61 -2.52 -3.65
C ASP A 33 -2.42 -3.29 -4.23
N LEU A 34 -1.92 -4.24 -3.45
CA LEU A 34 -0.76 -5.05 -3.83
C LEU A 34 -1.04 -5.95 -5.04
N LEU A 35 -2.28 -6.40 -5.20
CA LEU A 35 -2.65 -7.26 -6.33
C LEU A 35 -2.69 -6.43 -7.62
N ALA A 36 -3.12 -5.18 -7.55
CA ALA A 36 -3.08 -4.27 -8.69
C ALA A 36 -1.63 -4.00 -9.13
N GLU A 37 -0.72 -3.72 -8.19
CA GLU A 37 0.70 -3.54 -8.48
C GLU A 37 1.33 -4.77 -9.14
N GLN A 38 1.09 -5.95 -8.57
CA GLN A 38 1.57 -7.22 -9.13
C GLN A 38 0.97 -7.50 -10.51
N SER A 39 -0.29 -7.17 -10.72
CA SER A 39 -0.98 -7.38 -12.01
C SER A 39 -0.46 -6.43 -13.08
N ALA A 40 -0.16 -5.18 -12.73
CA ALA A 40 0.46 -4.21 -13.63
C ALA A 40 1.83 -4.70 -14.09
N ILE A 41 2.71 -5.05 -13.14
CA ILE A 41 4.03 -5.61 -13.44
C ILE A 41 3.89 -6.91 -14.25
N GLY A 42 3.01 -7.83 -13.84
CA GLY A 42 2.77 -9.08 -14.55
C GLY A 42 2.36 -8.87 -16.01
N GLY A 43 1.48 -7.90 -16.29
CA GLY A 43 1.11 -7.54 -17.65
C GLY A 43 2.28 -7.01 -18.47
N MET A 44 3.11 -6.14 -17.88
CA MET A 44 4.31 -5.58 -18.51
C MET A 44 5.38 -6.63 -18.83
N LEU A 45 5.50 -7.67 -18.00
CA LEU A 45 6.39 -8.81 -18.24
C LEU A 45 5.89 -9.73 -19.37
N LEU A 46 4.60 -9.67 -19.70
CA LEU A 46 3.98 -10.50 -20.75
C LEU A 46 3.86 -9.76 -22.10
N SER A 47 3.78 -8.43 -22.11
CA SER A 47 3.53 -7.66 -23.33
C SER A 47 4.21 -6.29 -23.32
N LYS A 48 4.96 -6.00 -24.38
CA LYS A 48 5.53 -4.66 -24.62
C LYS A 48 4.47 -3.59 -24.88
N ASP A 49 3.29 -3.98 -25.39
CA ASP A 49 2.17 -3.06 -25.54
C ASP A 49 1.62 -2.66 -24.17
N ALA A 50 1.55 -3.60 -23.21
CA ALA A 50 1.17 -3.29 -21.84
C ALA A 50 2.18 -2.35 -21.17
N VAL A 51 3.48 -2.48 -21.49
CA VAL A 51 4.49 -1.49 -21.06
C VAL A 51 4.14 -0.12 -21.61
N ALA A 52 3.87 0.00 -22.92
CA ALA A 52 3.52 1.26 -23.57
C ALA A 52 2.29 1.93 -22.93
N ASP A 53 1.26 1.15 -22.60
CA ASP A 53 0.03 1.66 -21.97
C ASP A 53 0.29 2.14 -20.52
N VAL A 54 1.04 1.35 -19.73
CA VAL A 54 1.27 1.66 -18.31
C VAL A 54 2.13 2.92 -18.14
N ILE A 55 3.15 3.14 -18.98
CA ILE A 55 4.03 4.31 -18.86
C ILE A 55 3.33 5.64 -19.10
N GLU A 56 2.16 5.64 -19.73
CA GLU A 56 1.37 6.87 -19.90
C GLU A 56 0.83 7.39 -18.56
N THR A 57 0.66 6.52 -17.57
CA THR A 57 -0.10 6.83 -16.35
C THR A 57 0.63 6.55 -15.04
N VAL A 58 1.58 5.61 -15.01
CA VAL A 58 2.27 5.17 -13.79
C VAL A 58 3.75 5.58 -13.80
N ARG A 59 4.28 5.90 -12.62
CA ARG A 59 5.71 6.15 -12.33
C ARG A 59 6.17 5.15 -11.26
N GLY A 60 7.48 4.86 -11.19
CA GLY A 60 8.03 3.94 -10.19
C GLY A 60 7.66 4.34 -8.76
N ILE A 61 7.69 5.64 -8.46
CA ILE A 61 7.33 6.21 -7.15
C ILE A 61 5.86 6.04 -6.75
N ASP A 62 4.99 5.60 -7.67
CA ASP A 62 3.57 5.36 -7.38
C ASP A 62 3.34 3.98 -6.74
N PHE A 63 4.32 3.07 -6.83
CA PHE A 63 4.24 1.77 -6.17
C PHE A 63 4.40 1.89 -4.66
N TYR A 64 3.55 1.21 -3.91
CA TYR A 64 3.60 1.20 -2.45
C TYR A 64 4.76 0.36 -1.91
N ILE A 65 5.08 -0.75 -2.59
CA ILE A 65 6.19 -1.63 -2.21
C ILE A 65 7.46 -1.21 -2.97
N PRO A 66 8.56 -0.84 -2.28
CA PRO A 66 9.81 -0.43 -2.95
C PRO A 66 10.38 -1.49 -3.90
N LYS A 67 10.18 -2.78 -3.59
CA LYS A 67 10.59 -3.87 -4.49
C LYS A 67 9.83 -3.86 -5.81
N HIS A 68 8.57 -3.43 -5.82
CA HIS A 68 7.79 -3.31 -7.05
C HIS A 68 8.25 -2.10 -7.89
N GLU A 69 8.57 -0.97 -7.24
CA GLU A 69 9.23 0.18 -7.88
C GLU A 69 10.52 -0.25 -8.59
N THR A 70 11.40 -0.99 -7.90
CA THR A 70 12.66 -1.48 -8.48
C THR A 70 12.44 -2.38 -9.70
N ILE A 71 11.44 -3.27 -9.66
CA ILE A 71 11.10 -4.13 -10.80
C ILE A 71 10.57 -3.29 -11.96
N PHE A 72 9.69 -2.32 -11.68
CA PHE A 72 9.16 -1.41 -12.69
C PHE A 72 10.27 -0.62 -13.37
N ASP A 73 11.22 -0.07 -12.61
CA ASP A 73 12.34 0.69 -13.16
C ASP A 73 13.27 -0.18 -14.03
N ALA A 74 13.48 -1.45 -13.67
CA ALA A 74 14.21 -2.40 -14.51
C ALA A 74 13.47 -2.66 -15.84
N VAL A 75 12.14 -2.82 -15.80
CA VAL A 75 11.31 -2.92 -17.01
C VAL A 75 11.43 -1.67 -17.88
N MET A 76 11.41 -0.48 -17.27
CA MET A 76 11.58 0.80 -17.97
C MET A 76 12.94 0.92 -18.64
N SER A 77 14.01 0.54 -17.92
CA SER A 77 15.37 0.52 -18.46
C SER A 77 15.40 -0.33 -19.74
N LEU A 78 14.96 -1.59 -19.65
CA LEU A 78 14.95 -2.51 -20.80
C LEU A 78 14.10 -1.99 -21.96
N TYR A 79 12.87 -1.53 -21.67
CA TYR A 79 11.96 -1.00 -22.68
C TYR A 79 12.56 0.21 -23.42
N SER A 80 13.19 1.14 -22.70
CA SER A 80 13.82 2.33 -23.29
C SER A 80 14.99 2.00 -24.22
N HIS A 81 15.67 0.87 -23.99
CA HIS A 81 16.74 0.36 -24.84
C HIS A 81 16.23 -0.56 -25.96
N GLY A 82 14.91 -0.80 -26.05
CA GLY A 82 14.31 -1.71 -27.03
C GLY A 82 14.47 -3.20 -26.69
N GLU A 83 14.98 -3.52 -25.51
CA GLU A 83 15.25 -4.89 -25.06
C GLU A 83 13.96 -5.65 -24.66
N PRO A 84 13.98 -6.98 -24.57
CA PRO A 84 12.87 -7.75 -24.00
C PRO A 84 12.58 -7.34 -22.55
N THR A 85 11.30 -7.37 -22.16
CA THR A 85 10.84 -7.02 -20.80
C THR A 85 10.32 -8.22 -20.04
N ASP A 86 10.54 -9.44 -20.54
CA ASP A 86 10.10 -10.65 -19.87
C ASP A 86 10.88 -10.94 -18.57
N VAL A 87 10.41 -11.91 -17.81
CA VAL A 87 10.96 -12.29 -16.50
C VAL A 87 12.47 -12.58 -16.57
N ILE A 88 12.95 -13.21 -17.65
CA ILE A 88 14.37 -13.56 -17.77
C ILE A 88 15.19 -12.28 -17.92
N ALA A 89 14.83 -11.44 -18.90
CA ALA A 89 15.53 -10.19 -19.16
C ALA A 89 15.52 -9.24 -17.94
N VAL A 90 14.40 -9.13 -17.25
CA VAL A 90 14.28 -8.31 -16.04
C VAL A 90 15.12 -8.87 -14.90
N THR A 91 15.15 -10.19 -14.70
CA THR A 91 15.99 -10.83 -13.69
C THR A 91 17.48 -10.58 -13.98
N ASP A 92 17.88 -10.66 -15.23
CA ASP A 92 19.26 -10.38 -15.67
C ASP A 92 19.63 -8.92 -15.43
N GLU A 93 18.75 -7.98 -15.77
CA GLU A 93 18.98 -6.54 -15.51
C GLU A 93 19.07 -6.26 -14.01
N LEU A 94 18.16 -6.81 -13.19
CA LEU A 94 18.19 -6.68 -11.72
C LEU A 94 19.47 -7.27 -11.11
N THR A 95 19.97 -8.37 -11.66
CA THR A 95 21.24 -8.99 -11.25
C THR A 95 22.42 -8.08 -11.62
N LYS A 96 22.43 -7.57 -12.84
CA LYS A 96 23.48 -6.68 -13.36
C LYS A 96 23.60 -5.39 -12.55
N ILE A 97 22.49 -4.82 -12.09
CA ILE A 97 22.48 -3.62 -11.25
C ILE A 97 22.62 -3.92 -9.74
N GLY A 98 22.69 -5.20 -9.35
CA GLY A 98 22.92 -5.62 -7.97
C GLY A 98 21.70 -5.53 -7.04
N GLU A 99 20.50 -5.38 -7.59
CA GLU A 99 19.27 -5.21 -6.80
C GLU A 99 18.53 -6.54 -6.54
N LEU A 100 18.82 -7.61 -7.28
CA LEU A 100 18.19 -8.93 -7.04
C LEU A 100 18.65 -9.60 -5.75
N THR A 101 19.91 -9.42 -5.36
CA THR A 101 20.52 -10.07 -4.19
C THR A 101 20.41 -9.25 -2.91
N ARG A 102 19.78 -8.06 -2.96
CA ARG A 102 19.66 -7.17 -1.82
C ARG A 102 18.53 -7.67 -0.89
N GLY A 103 18.91 -8.35 0.19
CA GLY A 103 18.02 -8.89 1.23
C GLY A 103 17.72 -7.91 2.35
#